data_AF-A0A9N9P1N4-F1
#
_entry.id   AF-A0A9N9P1N4-F1
#
_cell.length_a   1.000
_cell.length_b   1.000
_cell.length_c   1.000
_cell.angle_alpha   90.00
_cell.angle_beta   90.00
_cell.angle_gamma   90.00
#
_symmetry.space_group_name_H-M   'P 1'
#
loop_
_entity.id
_entity.type
_entity.pdbx_description
1 polymer ?
#
loop_
_entity_poly.entity_id
_entity_poly.type
_entity_poly.pdbx_seq_one_letter_code
_entity_poly.pdbx_strand_id
1 'polypeptide(L)'
;MTGSQVEDILKRLQANKHVQSVIIFNEEGQIIKSTMDTSLSEKYSDLVTKLIEQTTTVIQDIDDTNSLSFMRIRTKKHEIMVAP
;
A
#
# COMPACT_ATOMS: atom_id res chain seq x y z
N MET A 1 6.42 -1.53 -15.09
CA MET A 1 5.56 -0.34 -15.27
C MET A 1 6.42 0.78 -15.82
N THR A 2 6.00 1.46 -16.88
CA THR A 2 6.74 2.64 -17.38
C THR A 2 6.47 3.83 -16.46
N GLY A 3 7.41 4.77 -16.32
CA GLY A 3 7.26 5.92 -15.40
C GLY A 3 5.97 6.73 -15.63
N SER A 4 5.51 6.81 -16.88
CA SER A 4 4.24 7.48 -17.26
C SER A 4 3.01 6.84 -16.62
N GLN A 5 2.94 5.51 -16.53
CA GLN A 5 1.78 4.80 -15.98
C GLN A 5 1.62 5.06 -14.47
N VAL A 6 2.75 5.14 -13.75
CA VAL A 6 2.78 5.40 -12.31
C VAL A 6 2.21 6.79 -12.01
N GLU A 7 2.58 7.79 -12.81
CA GLU A 7 2.06 9.16 -12.64
C GLU A 7 0.57 9.27 -12.94
N ASP A 8 0.07 8.57 -13.96
CA ASP A 8 -1.35 8.59 -14.31
C ASP A 8 -2.22 7.92 -13.23
N ILE A 9 -1.75 6.80 -12.67
CA ILE A 9 -2.41 6.14 -11.54
C ILE A 9 -2.46 7.07 -10.34
N LEU A 10 -1.33 7.71 -10.02
CA LEU A 10 -1.23 8.60 -8.87
C LEU A 10 -2.17 9.81 -9.03
N LYS A 11 -2.22 10.42 -10.21
CA LYS A 11 -3.18 11.50 -10.54
C LYS A 11 -4.63 11.02 -10.37
N ARG A 12 -4.98 9.84 -10.87
CA ARG A 12 -6.34 9.26 -10.72
C ARG A 12 -6.73 9.05 -9.27
N LEU A 13 -5.82 8.54 -8.44
CA LEU A 13 -6.08 8.30 -7.03
C LEU A 13 -6.24 9.62 -6.26
N GLN A 14 -5.37 10.60 -6.52
CA GLN A 14 -5.45 11.94 -5.91
C GLN A 14 -6.69 12.73 -6.35
N ALA A 15 -7.24 12.46 -7.53
CA ALA A 15 -8.45 13.15 -8.00
C ALA A 15 -9.68 12.87 -7.11
N ASN A 16 -9.66 11.81 -6.30
CA ASN A 16 -10.71 11.55 -5.34
C ASN A 16 -10.49 12.37 -4.05
N LYS A 17 -11.43 13.28 -3.76
CA LYS A 17 -11.37 14.19 -2.59
C LYS A 17 -11.25 13.50 -1.22
N HIS A 18 -11.58 12.21 -1.12
CA HIS A 18 -11.47 11.46 0.14
C HIS A 18 -10.13 10.74 0.30
N VAL A 19 -9.29 10.74 -0.75
CA VAL A 19 -7.93 10.19 -0.69
C VAL A 19 -7.02 11.26 -0.09
N GLN A 20 -6.55 11.00 1.13
CA GLN A 20 -5.64 11.93 1.82
C GLN A 20 -4.21 11.85 1.28
N SER A 21 -3.77 10.64 0.92
CA SER A 21 -2.41 10.40 0.45
C SER A 21 -2.30 9.07 -0.29
N VAL A 22 -1.27 8.96 -1.13
CA VAL A 22 -0.93 7.76 -1.88
C VAL A 22 0.56 7.49 -1.70
N ILE A 23 0.92 6.25 -1.42
CA ILE A 23 2.31 5.78 -1.28
C ILE A 23 2.48 4.57 -2.20
N ILE A 24 3.54 4.58 -3.00
CA ILE A 24 3.96 3.49 -3.87
C ILE A 24 5.37 3.11 -3.42
N PHE A 25 5.54 1.86 -3.01
CA PHE A 25 6.80 1.29 -2.54
C PHE A 25 6.99 -0.10 -3.13
N ASN A 26 8.23 -0.61 -3.10
CA ASN A 26 8.55 -1.96 -3.57
C ASN A 26 8.39 -3.00 -2.43
N GLU A 27 8.61 -4.28 -2.75
CA GLU A 27 8.51 -5.38 -1.77
C GLU A 27 9.44 -5.21 -0.56
N GLU A 28 10.56 -4.50 -0.72
CA GLU A 28 11.52 -4.20 0.35
C GLU A 28 11.08 -3.01 1.24
N GLY A 29 9.94 -2.37 0.96
CA GLY A 29 9.46 -1.20 1.69
C GLY A 29 10.11 0.12 1.26
N GLN A 30 10.92 0.14 0.20
CA GLN A 30 11.54 1.36 -0.34
C GLN A 30 10.52 2.16 -1.14
N ILE A 31 10.41 3.45 -0.82
CA ILE A 31 9.43 4.33 -1.45
C ILE A 31 9.88 4.72 -2.86
N ILE A 32 9.00 4.47 -3.84
CA ILE A 32 9.16 4.89 -5.23
C ILE A 32 8.53 6.26 -5.42
N LYS A 33 7.33 6.47 -4.87
CA LYS A 33 6.58 7.72 -4.98
C LYS A 33 5.64 7.88 -3.80
N SER A 34 5.53 9.09 -3.27
CA SER A 34 4.58 9.40 -2.20
C SER A 34 4.02 10.80 -2.38
N THR A 35 2.79 10.98 -1.92
CA THR A 35 2.13 12.29 -1.80
C THR A 35 2.03 12.73 -0.33
N MET A 36 2.51 11.91 0.59
CA MET A 36 2.62 12.17 2.02
C MET A 36 4.03 12.72 2.32
N ASP A 37 4.22 13.32 3.49
CA ASP A 37 5.56 13.68 3.95
C ASP A 37 6.48 12.46 4.05
N THR A 38 7.78 12.69 3.84
CA THR A 38 8.77 11.61 3.71
C THR A 38 8.85 10.73 4.95
N SER A 39 8.86 11.32 6.15
CA SER A 39 9.05 10.57 7.39
C SER A 39 7.84 9.69 7.75
N LEU A 40 6.61 10.18 7.54
CA LEU A 40 5.43 9.33 7.67
C LEU A 40 5.38 8.28 6.57
N SER A 41 5.77 8.61 5.34
CA SER A 41 5.80 7.63 4.25
C SER A 41 6.70 6.45 4.56
N GLU A 42 7.90 6.70 5.10
CA GLU A 42 8.87 5.66 5.49
C GLU A 42 8.31 4.79 6.63
N LYS A 43 7.66 5.42 7.60
CA LYS A 43 7.02 4.69 8.69
C LYS A 43 5.88 3.80 8.21
N TYR A 44 5.05 4.30 7.29
CA TYR A 44 3.95 3.52 6.75
C TYR A 44 4.44 2.37 5.87
N SER A 45 5.47 2.57 5.03
CA SER A 45 6.00 1.48 4.19
C SER A 45 6.59 0.36 5.03
N ASP A 46 7.42 0.66 6.03
CA ASP A 46 8.00 -0.36 6.92
C ASP A 46 6.93 -1.18 7.68
N LEU A 47 5.93 -0.50 8.24
CA LEU A 47 4.84 -1.17 8.98
C LEU A 47 3.94 -2.01 8.06
N VAL A 48 3.61 -1.49 6.88
CA VAL A 48 2.72 -2.18 5.94
C VAL A 48 3.42 -3.36 5.29
N THR A 49 4.70 -3.26 4.92
CA THR A 49 5.47 -4.39 4.38
C THR A 49 5.48 -5.57 5.36
N LYS A 50 5.82 -5.32 6.64
CA LYS A 50 5.80 -6.37 7.69
C LYS A 50 4.41 -6.98 7.87
N LEU A 51 3.36 -6.17 7.79
CA LEU A 51 1.99 -6.66 7.91
C LEU A 51 1.57 -7.52 6.71
N ILE A 52 1.96 -7.15 5.49
CA ILE A 52 1.70 -7.94 4.27
C ILE A 52 2.41 -9.30 4.36
N GLU A 53 3.67 -9.33 4.79
CA GLU A 53 4.42 -10.57 4.96
C GLU A 53 3.69 -11.51 5.91
N GLN A 54 3.36 -11.04 7.11
CA GLN A 54 2.63 -11.83 8.11
C GLN A 54 1.26 -12.31 7.60
N THR A 55 0.52 -11.44 6.91
CA THR A 55 -0.81 -11.76 6.39
C THR A 55 -0.72 -12.80 5.27
N THR A 56 0.27 -12.68 4.39
CA THR A 56 0.51 -13.63 3.29
C THR A 56 0.84 -15.01 3.84
N THR A 57 1.72 -15.10 4.85
CA THR A 57 2.02 -16.37 5.52
C THR A 57 0.76 -17.00 6.12
N VAL A 58 -0.06 -16.23 6.84
CA VAL A 58 -1.30 -16.75 7.45
C VAL A 58 -2.29 -17.22 6.39
N ILE A 59 -2.42 -16.52 5.26
CA ILE A 59 -3.30 -16.95 4.16
C ILE A 59 -2.82 -18.27 3.57
N GLN A 60 -1.51 -18.39 3.30
CA GLN A 60 -0.90 -19.61 2.76
C GLN A 60 -1.02 -20.80 3.72
N ASP A 61 -0.93 -20.57 5.04
CA ASP A 61 -1.11 -21.60 6.06
C ASP A 61 -2.56 -22.13 6.11
N ILE A 62 -3.54 -21.30 5.74
CA ILE A 62 -4.97 -21.68 5.68
C ILE A 62 -5.29 -22.40 4.37
N ASP A 63 -4.82 -21.87 3.24
CA ASP A 63 -5.03 -22.40 1.89
C ASP A 63 -3.91 -21.90 0.97
N ASP A 64 -3.05 -22.80 0.53
CA ASP A 64 -1.88 -22.52 -0.29
C ASP A 64 -2.22 -22.12 -1.73
N THR A 65 -3.48 -22.27 -2.14
CA THR A 65 -3.99 -21.83 -3.46
C THR A 65 -4.46 -20.38 -3.46
N ASN A 66 -4.64 -19.78 -2.27
CA ASN A 66 -5.08 -18.39 -2.13
C ASN A 66 -3.91 -17.42 -1.96
N SER A 67 -4.08 -16.20 -2.47
CA SER A 67 -3.12 -15.12 -2.33
C SER A 67 -3.78 -13.81 -1.90
N LEU A 68 -3.02 -12.97 -1.20
CA LEU A 68 -3.50 -11.66 -0.77
C LEU A 68 -3.65 -10.75 -1.99
N SER A 69 -4.88 -10.44 -2.37
CA SER A 69 -5.19 -9.53 -3.49
C SER A 69 -5.40 -8.08 -3.04
N PHE A 70 -6.02 -7.89 -1.88
CA PHE A 70 -6.32 -6.56 -1.37
C PHE A 70 -6.52 -6.60 0.15
N MET A 71 -6.00 -5.59 0.84
CA MET A 71 -6.15 -5.43 2.28
C MET A 71 -6.71 -4.04 2.60
N ARG A 72 -7.76 -4.01 3.43
CA ARG A 72 -8.40 -2.77 3.88
C ARG A 72 -8.40 -2.70 5.40
N ILE A 73 -7.65 -1.76 5.93
CA ILE A 73 -7.49 -1.54 7.37
C ILE A 73 -8.23 -0.27 7.74
N ARG A 74 -9.27 -0.40 8.58
CA ARG A 74 -10.07 0.73 9.04
C ARG A 74 -9.74 1.08 10.48
N THR A 75 -9.37 2.33 10.71
CA THR A 75 -9.20 2.92 12.04
C THR A 75 -10.31 3.95 12.30
N LYS A 76 -10.32 4.54 13.50
CA LYS A 76 -11.27 5.62 13.83
C LYS A 76 -11.06 6.89 12.97
N LYS A 77 -9.84 7.12 12.50
CA LYS A 77 -9.46 8.37 11.79
C LYS A 77 -9.20 8.16 10.29
N HIS A 78 -8.64 7.01 9.93
CA HIS A 78 -8.18 6.72 8.57
C HIS A 78 -8.62 5.34 8.11
N GLU A 79 -8.82 5.21 6.81
CA GLU A 79 -8.95 3.94 6.11
C GLU A 79 -7.72 3.79 5.22
N ILE A 80 -7.00 2.68 5.38
CA ILE A 80 -5.78 2.35 4.67
C ILE A 80 -6.12 1.21 3.72
N MET A 81 -5.82 1.40 2.45
CA MET A 81 -6.07 0.44 1.38
C MET A 81 -4.74 0.03 0.78
N VAL A 82 -4.46 -1.27 0.77
CA VAL A 82 -3.19 -1.84 0.35
C VAL A 82 -3.47 -2.90 -0.70
N ALA A 83 -2.81 -2.77 -1.86
CA ALA A 83 -2.78 -3.76 -2.92
C ALA A 83 -1.32 -4.24 -3.05
N PRO A 84 -1.00 -5.49 -2.65
CA PRO A 84 0.32 -6.07 -2.81
C PRO A 84 0.70 -6.27 -4.28
#